data_AF-A0A3B1CR17-F1
#
_entry.id   AF-A0A3B1CR17-F1
#
_cell.length_a   1.000
_cell.length_b   1.000
_cell.length_c   1.000
_cell.angle_alpha   90.00
_cell.angle_beta   90.00
_cell.angle_gamma   90.00
#
_symmetry.space_group_name_H-M   'P 1'
#
loop_
_entity.id
_entity.type
_entity.pdbx_description
1 polymer ?
#
loop_
_entity_poly.entity_id
_entity_poly.type
_entity_poly.pdbx_seq_one_letter_code
_entity_poly.pdbx_strand_id
1 'polypeptide(L)'
;MAHVVSRITVLILVLSLFVSCAVNPVTGRRELMFVSESQEVKIGREAAPSLNWSYGGEFHDAALNRYLGGVVKRIWQVSERPNLPFRFVVQNTSLPNAFALPGYVAITRG
;
A
#
# COMPACT_ATOMS: atom_id res chain seq x y z
N MET A 1 -30.81 -26.08 25.84
CA MET A 1 -30.29 -25.79 24.48
C MET A 1 -29.74 -24.38 24.34
N ALA A 2 -30.48 -23.31 24.68
CA ALA A 2 -30.04 -21.92 24.50
C ALA A 2 -28.70 -21.55 25.21
N HIS A 3 -28.46 -22.04 26.42
CA HIS A 3 -27.21 -21.79 27.15
C HIS A 3 -25.98 -22.47 26.54
N VAL A 4 -26.15 -23.60 25.86
CA VAL A 4 -25.06 -24.31 25.17
C VAL A 4 -24.69 -23.56 23.89
N VAL A 5 -25.68 -23.09 23.13
CA VAL A 5 -25.47 -22.28 21.93
C VAL A 5 -24.78 -20.96 22.28
N SER A 6 -25.22 -20.26 23.34
CA SER A 6 -24.61 -19.00 23.79
C SER A 6 -23.13 -19.16 24.19
N ARG A 7 -22.76 -20.25 24.88
CA ARG A 7 -21.36 -20.54 25.25
C ARG A 7 -20.49 -20.83 24.03
N ILE A 8 -21.02 -21.53 23.03
CA ILE A 8 -20.32 -21.82 21.78
C ILE A 8 -20.08 -20.53 20.98
N THR A 9 -21.07 -19.63 20.91
CA THR A 9 -20.91 -18.34 20.21
C THR A 9 -19.84 -17.46 20.86
N VAL A 10 -19.81 -17.38 22.19
CA VAL A 10 -18.76 -16.63 22.92
C VAL A 10 -17.39 -17.24 22.68
N LEU A 11 -17.27 -18.57 22.71
CA LEU A 11 -16.01 -19.25 22.45
C LEU A 11 -15.50 -18.99 21.03
N ILE A 12 -16.37 -19.03 20.02
CA ILE A 12 -16.02 -18.73 18.62
C ILE A 12 -15.55 -17.28 18.46
N LEU A 13 -16.25 -16.33 19.11
CA LEU A 13 -15.87 -14.91 19.09
C LEU A 13 -14.49 -14.70 19.72
N VAL A 14 -14.23 -15.32 20.87
CA VAL A 14 -12.91 -15.25 21.54
C VAL A 14 -11.82 -15.91 20.69
N LEU A 15 -12.10 -17.06 20.07
CA LEU A 15 -11.14 -17.74 19.19
C LEU A 15 -10.78 -16.90 17.96
N SER A 16 -11.77 -16.19 17.39
CA SER A 16 -11.57 -15.35 16.21
C SER A 16 -10.62 -14.18 16.44
N LEU A 17 -10.51 -13.68 17.69
CA LEU A 17 -9.56 -12.63 18.06
C LEU A 17 -8.09 -13.11 18.02
N PHE A 18 -7.85 -14.41 18.22
CA PHE A 18 -6.49 -14.98 18.19
C PHE A 18 -5.97 -15.29 16.78
N VAL A 19 -6.81 -15.15 15.75
CA VAL A 19 -6.44 -15.42 14.34
C VAL A 19 -5.91 -14.15 13.64
N SER A 20 -5.96 -12.98 14.28
CA SER A 20 -5.63 -11.69 13.63
C SER A 20 -4.12 -11.34 13.59
N CYS A 21 -3.23 -12.26 13.93
CA CYS A 21 -1.78 -12.03 13.81
C CYS A 21 -1.30 -12.38 12.39
N ALA A 22 -0.99 -11.36 11.59
CA ALA A 22 -0.35 -11.56 10.29
C ALA A 22 1.18 -11.53 10.43
N VAL A 23 1.89 -12.20 9.52
CA VAL A 23 3.35 -12.10 9.44
C VAL A 23 3.69 -10.82 8.69
N ASN A 24 4.44 -9.92 9.32
CA ASN A 24 4.97 -8.74 8.67
C ASN A 24 6.05 -9.19 7.66
N PRO A 25 5.89 -8.91 6.35
CA PRO A 25 6.83 -9.37 5.33
C PRO A 25 8.22 -8.74 5.46
N VAL A 26 8.35 -7.61 6.17
CA VAL A 26 9.61 -6.89 6.38
C VAL A 26 10.40 -7.48 7.55
N THR A 27 9.75 -7.70 8.69
CA THR A 27 10.44 -8.19 9.91
C THR A 27 10.44 -9.71 10.02
N GLY A 28 9.54 -10.40 9.29
CA GLY A 28 9.29 -11.84 9.42
C GLY A 28 8.58 -12.22 10.73
N ARG A 29 8.18 -11.25 11.56
CA ARG A 29 7.54 -11.49 12.85
C ARG A 29 6.03 -11.43 12.73
N ARG A 30 5.34 -12.10 13.67
CA ARG A 30 3.89 -11.95 13.83
C ARG A 30 3.60 -10.62 14.51
N GLU A 31 2.91 -9.75 13.79
CA GLU A 31 2.58 -8.40 14.24
C GLU A 31 1.08 -8.16 14.03
N LEU A 32 0.54 -7.21 14.81
CA LEU A 32 -0.85 -6.80 14.66
C LEU A 32 -0.97 -5.89 13.42
N MET A 33 -1.75 -6.32 12.44
CA MET A 33 -2.07 -5.51 11.26
C MET A 33 -3.48 -4.94 11.43
N PHE A 34 -3.59 -3.61 11.41
CA PHE A 34 -4.87 -2.92 11.62
C PHE A 34 -5.78 -2.90 10.39
N VAL A 35 -5.19 -3.09 9.20
CA VAL A 35 -5.90 -3.09 7.92
C VAL A 35 -5.37 -4.22 7.05
N SER A 36 -6.23 -4.76 6.18
CA SER A 36 -5.82 -5.72 5.16
C SER A 36 -5.03 -5.04 4.04
N GLU A 37 -4.22 -5.79 3.30
CA GLU A 37 -3.52 -5.29 2.11
C GLU A 37 -4.49 -4.63 1.10
N SER A 38 -5.66 -5.23 0.89
CA SER A 38 -6.68 -4.65 0.00
C SER A 38 -7.22 -3.31 0.52
N GLN A 39 -7.35 -3.15 1.84
CA GLN A 39 -7.72 -1.88 2.46
C GLN A 39 -6.59 -0.85 2.34
N GLU A 40 -5.32 -1.26 2.54
CA GLU A 40 -4.16 -0.39 2.31
C GLU A 40 -4.21 0.19 0.89
N VAL A 41 -4.28 -0.67 -0.13
CA VAL A 41 -4.34 -0.27 -1.55
C VAL A 41 -5.54 0.63 -1.84
N LYS A 42 -6.69 0.35 -1.22
CA LYS A 42 -7.88 1.20 -1.37
C LYS A 42 -7.63 2.61 -0.83
N ILE A 43 -7.08 2.73 0.37
CA ILE A 43 -6.75 4.02 1.00
C ILE A 43 -5.81 4.82 0.10
N GLY A 44 -4.75 4.19 -0.42
CA GLY A 44 -3.81 4.88 -1.31
C GLY A 44 -4.44 5.32 -2.63
N ARG A 45 -5.32 4.49 -3.21
CA ARG A 45 -6.07 4.84 -4.43
C ARG A 45 -7.00 6.04 -4.21
N GLU A 46 -7.64 6.14 -3.05
CA GLU A 46 -8.53 7.26 -2.72
C GLU A 46 -7.74 8.55 -2.46
N ALA A 47 -6.56 8.46 -1.86
CA ALA A 47 -5.70 9.63 -1.57
C ALA A 47 -4.91 10.14 -2.79
N ALA A 48 -4.54 9.27 -3.73
CA ALA A 48 -3.64 9.60 -4.84
C ALA A 48 -4.10 10.77 -5.73
N PRO A 49 -5.39 10.91 -6.12
CA PRO A 49 -5.83 12.01 -6.98
C PRO A 49 -5.61 13.39 -6.34
N SER A 50 -5.90 13.52 -5.05
CA SER A 50 -5.72 14.80 -4.32
C SER A 50 -4.24 15.20 -4.30
N LEU A 51 -3.36 14.26 -3.94
CA LEU A 51 -1.92 14.49 -3.93
C LEU A 51 -1.36 14.79 -5.32
N ASN A 52 -1.82 14.06 -6.35
CA ASN A 52 -1.44 14.34 -7.74
C ASN A 52 -1.75 15.80 -8.11
N TRP A 53 -2.92 16.31 -7.74
CA TRP A 53 -3.26 17.72 -7.99
C TRP A 53 -2.40 18.70 -7.17
N SER A 54 -2.10 18.39 -5.91
CA SER A 54 -1.21 19.23 -5.08
C SER A 54 0.21 19.36 -5.63
N TYR A 55 0.68 18.39 -6.43
CA TYR A 55 2.02 18.37 -7.01
C TYR A 55 2.06 18.74 -8.52
N GLY A 56 1.02 19.40 -9.02
CA GLY A 56 0.98 19.92 -10.39
C GLY A 56 0.49 18.93 -11.46
N GLY A 57 0.02 17.75 -11.03
CA GLY A 57 -0.48 16.71 -11.91
C GLY A 57 0.63 15.91 -12.60
N GLU A 58 0.22 14.95 -13.43
CA GLU A 58 1.15 14.07 -14.12
C GLU A 58 1.98 14.83 -15.17
N PHE A 59 3.29 14.65 -15.12
CA PHE A 59 4.24 15.17 -16.09
C PHE A 59 4.39 14.18 -17.26
N HIS A 60 3.97 14.61 -18.44
CA HIS A 60 3.87 13.76 -19.61
C HIS A 60 5.17 13.80 -20.44
N ASP A 61 6.19 13.08 -19.96
CA ASP A 61 7.43 12.82 -20.69
C ASP A 61 7.65 11.30 -20.77
N ALA A 62 7.53 10.74 -21.98
CA ALA A 62 7.63 9.30 -22.17
C ALA A 62 9.03 8.74 -21.91
N ALA A 63 10.09 9.51 -22.20
CA ALA A 63 11.46 9.08 -21.98
C ALA A 63 11.78 9.07 -20.49
N LEU A 64 11.41 10.13 -19.77
CA LEU A 64 11.60 10.24 -18.33
C LEU A 64 10.78 9.20 -17.57
N ASN A 65 9.51 9.02 -17.93
CA ASN A 65 8.65 8.01 -17.32
C ASN A 65 9.21 6.60 -17.52
N ARG A 66 9.77 6.29 -18.70
CA ARG A 66 10.40 4.99 -18.96
C ARG A 66 11.67 4.81 -18.13
N TYR A 67 12.52 5.83 -18.05
CA TYR A 67 13.75 5.78 -17.27
C TYR A 67 13.48 5.58 -15.78
N LEU A 68 12.73 6.49 -15.16
CA LEU A 68 12.42 6.43 -13.73
C LEU A 68 11.54 5.23 -13.40
N GLY A 69 10.54 4.92 -14.23
CA GLY A 69 9.72 3.72 -14.07
C GLY A 69 10.54 2.43 -14.12
N GLY A 70 11.58 2.37 -14.96
CA GLY A 70 12.53 1.26 -15.00
C GLY A 70 13.41 1.17 -13.74
N VAL A 71 13.80 2.29 -13.15
CA VAL A 71 14.49 2.32 -11.85
C VAL A 71 13.58 1.81 -10.74
N VAL A 72 12.37 2.39 -10.62
CA VAL A 72 11.38 2.03 -9.60
C VAL A 72 11.02 0.54 -9.70
N LYS A 73 10.79 0.03 -10.92
CA LYS A 73 10.47 -1.39 -11.13
C LYS A 73 11.60 -2.32 -10.67
N ARG A 74 12.87 -1.98 -10.93
CA ARG A 74 14.01 -2.79 -10.49
C ARG A 74 14.13 -2.83 -8.97
N ILE A 75 13.92 -1.70 -8.30
CA ILE A 75 13.90 -1.63 -6.82
C ILE A 75 12.73 -2.44 -6.28
N TRP A 76 11.54 -2.30 -6.88
CA TRP A 76 10.33 -2.99 -6.47
C TRP A 76 10.46 -4.52 -6.50
N GLN A 77 11.09 -5.06 -7.55
CA GLN A 77 11.27 -6.50 -7.76
C GLN A 77 12.09 -7.20 -6.67
N VAL A 78 12.93 -6.45 -5.95
CA VAL A 78 13.77 -6.97 -4.86
C VAL A 78 13.30 -6.53 -3.48
N SER A 79 12.12 -5.90 -3.38
CA SER A 79 11.49 -5.52 -2.12
C SER A 79 10.83 -6.72 -1.42
N GLU A 80 10.36 -6.50 -0.21
CA GLU A 80 9.69 -7.49 0.64
C GLU A 80 8.26 -7.80 0.18
N ARG A 81 7.66 -6.97 -0.69
CA ARG A 81 6.31 -7.13 -1.24
C ARG A 81 6.27 -6.97 -2.77
N PRO A 82 7.04 -7.74 -3.56
CA PRO A 82 7.22 -7.50 -5.00
C PRO A 82 5.93 -7.71 -5.81
N ASN A 83 4.91 -8.34 -5.23
CA ASN A 83 3.63 -8.62 -5.87
C ASN A 83 2.55 -7.58 -5.56
N LEU A 84 2.79 -6.62 -4.66
CA LEU A 84 1.81 -5.58 -4.35
C LEU A 84 1.61 -4.67 -5.59
N PRO A 85 0.38 -4.49 -6.09
CA PRO A 85 0.16 -3.68 -7.28
C PRO A 85 0.38 -2.19 -6.94
N PHE A 86 1.12 -1.49 -7.81
CA PHE A 86 1.29 -0.04 -7.68
C PHE A 86 1.28 0.68 -9.04
N ARG A 87 0.95 1.97 -9.01
CA ARG A 87 1.11 2.89 -10.15
C ARG A 87 2.29 3.82 -9.88
N PHE A 88 3.16 3.99 -10.88
CA PHE A 88 4.21 5.00 -10.87
C PHE A 88 3.79 6.20 -11.73
N VAL A 89 4.09 7.42 -11.29
CA VAL A 89 3.98 8.64 -12.10
C VAL A 89 5.11 9.62 -11.81
N VAL A 90 5.38 10.50 -12.78
CA VAL A 90 6.19 11.70 -12.55
C VAL A 90 5.25 12.90 -12.35
N GLN A 91 5.52 13.76 -11.36
CA GLN A 91 4.71 14.92 -11.02
C GLN A 91 5.30 16.22 -11.60
N ASN A 92 4.44 17.10 -12.09
CA ASN A 92 4.81 18.33 -12.77
C ASN A 92 5.06 19.51 -11.80
N THR A 93 6.04 19.34 -10.93
CA THR A 93 6.56 20.43 -10.08
C THR A 93 8.09 20.41 -10.06
N SER A 94 8.68 21.59 -9.91
CA SER A 94 10.13 21.76 -9.74
C SER A 94 10.59 21.58 -8.29
N LEU A 95 9.69 21.28 -7.35
CA LEU A 95 10.05 20.98 -5.96
C LEU A 95 10.70 19.59 -5.90
N PRO A 96 11.97 19.45 -5.48
CA PRO A 96 12.62 18.13 -5.42
C PRO A 96 11.96 17.25 -4.36
N ASN A 97 11.30 16.17 -4.77
CA ASN A 97 10.62 15.26 -3.85
C ASN A 97 10.31 13.90 -4.49
N ALA A 98 10.12 12.89 -3.65
CA ALA A 98 9.56 11.60 -4.01
C ALA A 98 8.75 11.05 -2.83
N PHE A 99 7.60 10.45 -3.10
CA PHE A 99 6.74 9.90 -2.05
C PHE A 99 5.97 8.67 -2.53
N ALA A 100 5.48 7.90 -1.57
CA ALA A 100 4.68 6.71 -1.82
C ALA A 100 3.41 6.73 -0.97
N LEU A 101 2.34 6.21 -1.56
CA LEU A 101 1.12 5.78 -0.88
C LEU A 101 0.99 4.27 -1.11
N PRO A 102 0.14 3.57 -0.35
CA PRO A 102 -0.18 2.19 -0.68
C PRO A 102 -0.66 2.05 -2.14
N GLY A 103 0.12 1.34 -2.96
CA GLY A 103 -0.17 1.15 -4.39
C GLY A 103 0.07 2.37 -5.29
N TYR A 104 0.82 3.38 -4.84
CA TYR A 104 1.16 4.55 -5.67
C TYR A 104 2.55 5.10 -5.34
N VAL A 105 3.36 5.39 -6.35
CA VAL A 105 4.69 5.98 -6.21
C VAL A 105 4.80 7.19 -7.12
N ALA A 106 5.27 8.31 -6.58
CA ALA A 106 5.43 9.55 -7.32
C ALA A 106 6.83 10.13 -7.11
N ILE A 107 7.41 10.64 -8.21
CA ILE A 107 8.66 11.41 -8.21
C ILE A 107 8.38 12.74 -8.89
N THR A 108 8.82 13.86 -8.33
CA THR A 108 8.68 15.16 -9.00
C THR A 108 9.75 15.32 -10.08
N ARG A 109 9.50 16.15 -11.09
CA ARG A 109 10.49 16.42 -12.15
C ARG A 109 11.64 17.35 -11.72
N GLY A 110 11.60 17.88 -10.49
CA GLY A 110 12.54 18.87 -9.94
C GLY A 110 13.72 18.26 -9.22
#